data_AF-A0A7C4I9P1-F1
#
_entry.id   AF-A0A7C4I9P1-F1
#
_cell.length_a   1.000
_cell.length_b   1.000
_cell.length_c   1.000
_cell.angle_alpha   90.00
_cell.angle_beta   90.00
_cell.angle_gamma   90.00
#
_symmetry.space_group_name_H-M   'P 1'
#
loop_
_entity.id
_entity.type
_entity.pdbx_description
1 polymer ?
#
loop_
_entity_poly.entity_id
_entity_poly.type
_entity_poly.pdbx_seq_one_letter_code
_entity_poly.pdbx_strand_id
1 'polypeptide(L)'
;MEQAIAAIRARTAISPRVAVVLGSGLGGFAEELRERVEIPYQEIPGWPRSTAVGHAGRLVLGNLDGAATAVLAGRAHLYEGYTPEQVVFGVRVAARLGARRLVLTNAAGGINPDYARGALVLIFAIASFFALREFVALTPTKPSDHWALVLAFYVVIPLQYALVYTGWHGMYAVLIPVYVFLVLPVVMALKQDMERYLDRVAKVQWGLMICVFCVSHAPAIAQLEIPGYEGRSALLLLYFLLVLQLSELLAVIASAAIGRTPLRSDPNKSREGVLLGGVGATLIGTALWWMTPFTWWQAALMSAAIVVAGFMGGLVLASVKRSLGARDWYDGAQLSRGVLDRLDALSFAAPVFFHLTWYFFTD
;
A
#
# COMPACT_ATOMS: atom_id res chain seq x y z
N MET A 1 6.91 -30.90 -19.82
CA MET A 1 7.87 -30.07 -19.05
C MET A 1 9.14 -29.80 -19.84
N GLU A 2 9.87 -30.81 -20.33
CA GLU A 2 11.09 -30.59 -21.15
C GLU A 2 10.84 -29.74 -22.40
N GLN A 3 9.72 -29.98 -23.10
CA GLN A 3 9.29 -29.14 -24.24
C GLN A 3 9.04 -27.67 -23.86
N ALA A 4 8.50 -27.40 -22.66
CA ALA A 4 8.29 -26.05 -22.15
C ALA A 4 9.63 -25.34 -21.88
N ILE A 5 10.57 -26.05 -21.26
CA ILE A 5 11.91 -25.54 -20.97
C ILE A 5 12.65 -25.24 -22.28
N ALA A 6 12.57 -26.13 -23.27
CA ALA A 6 13.16 -25.93 -24.58
C ALA A 6 12.56 -24.70 -25.30
N ALA A 7 11.23 -24.55 -25.28
CA ALA A 7 10.54 -23.39 -25.86
C ALA A 7 10.95 -22.07 -25.21
N ILE A 8 11.15 -22.06 -23.88
CA ILE A 8 11.62 -20.87 -23.16
C ILE A 8 13.10 -20.59 -23.47
N ARG A 9 13.96 -21.61 -23.43
CA ARG A 9 15.41 -21.46 -23.72
C ARG A 9 15.69 -21.03 -25.16
N ALA A 10 14.80 -21.35 -26.10
CA ALA A 10 14.88 -20.86 -27.48
C ALA A 10 14.72 -19.33 -27.57
N ARG A 11 14.07 -18.70 -26.59
CA ARG A 11 13.80 -17.25 -26.57
C ARG A 11 14.73 -16.46 -25.66
N THR A 12 15.39 -17.13 -24.71
CA THR A 12 16.28 -16.45 -23.77
C THR A 12 17.33 -17.39 -23.18
N ALA A 13 18.53 -16.84 -22.97
CA ALA A 13 19.60 -17.48 -22.24
C ALA A 13 19.53 -17.22 -20.72
N ILE A 14 18.59 -16.38 -20.27
CA ILE A 14 18.47 -15.98 -18.85
C ILE A 14 18.13 -17.19 -17.99
N SER A 15 19.03 -17.52 -17.07
CA SER A 15 18.81 -18.54 -16.03
C SER A 15 18.42 -17.83 -14.72
N PRO A 16 17.14 -17.85 -14.31
CA PRO A 16 16.68 -17.12 -13.14
C PRO A 16 17.28 -17.72 -11.86
N ARG A 17 17.66 -16.89 -10.90
CA ARG A 17 18.03 -17.30 -9.52
C ARG A 17 16.83 -17.27 -8.58
N VAL A 18 15.87 -16.39 -8.86
CA VAL A 18 14.63 -16.19 -8.10
C VAL A 18 13.43 -16.34 -9.03
N ALA A 19 12.38 -17.01 -8.56
CA ALA A 19 11.07 -17.05 -9.19
C ALA A 19 10.07 -16.30 -8.31
N VAL A 20 9.25 -15.44 -8.91
CA VAL A 20 8.19 -14.68 -8.25
C VAL A 20 6.86 -15.04 -8.92
N VAL A 21 5.89 -15.51 -8.15
CA VAL A 21 4.54 -15.78 -8.64
C VAL A 21 3.62 -14.67 -8.17
N LEU A 22 3.07 -13.92 -9.12
CA LEU A 22 2.22 -12.78 -8.83
C LEU A 22 0.76 -13.20 -8.64
N GLY A 23 0.22 -12.88 -7.46
CA GLY A 23 -1.20 -12.91 -7.16
C GLY A 23 -1.97 -11.79 -7.86
N SER A 24 -3.29 -11.85 -7.73
CA SER A 24 -4.22 -10.86 -8.31
C SER A 24 -3.87 -9.44 -7.85
N GLY A 25 -3.86 -8.48 -8.78
CA GLY A 25 -3.58 -7.06 -8.49
C GLY A 25 -2.10 -6.66 -8.42
N LEU A 26 -1.16 -7.60 -8.56
CA LEU A 26 0.29 -7.33 -8.50
C LEU A 26 1.01 -7.39 -9.85
N GLY A 27 0.26 -7.45 -10.96
CA GLY A 27 0.80 -7.64 -12.32
C GLY A 27 1.85 -6.61 -12.78
N GLY A 28 1.80 -5.38 -12.23
CA GLY A 28 2.74 -4.31 -12.56
C GLY A 28 4.20 -4.58 -12.15
N PHE A 29 4.44 -5.48 -11.19
CA PHE A 29 5.80 -5.83 -10.77
C PHE A 29 6.64 -6.44 -11.90
N ALA A 30 5.99 -7.12 -12.86
CA ALA A 30 6.68 -7.70 -14.01
C ALA A 30 7.36 -6.62 -14.90
N GLU A 31 6.86 -5.39 -14.87
CA GLU A 31 7.38 -4.27 -15.67
C GLU A 31 8.69 -3.70 -15.12
N GLU A 32 9.03 -3.98 -13.86
CA GLU A 32 10.25 -3.49 -13.20
C GLU A 32 11.51 -4.24 -13.65
N LEU A 33 11.36 -5.39 -14.30
CA LEU A 33 12.48 -6.19 -14.79
C LEU A 33 13.15 -5.48 -15.98
N ARG A 34 14.48 -5.36 -15.92
CA ARG A 34 15.34 -4.87 -17.01
C ARG A 34 15.77 -6.02 -17.90
N GLU A 35 16.15 -5.73 -19.14
CA GLU A 35 16.63 -6.72 -20.11
C GLU A 35 15.70 -7.94 -20.23
N ARG A 36 14.39 -7.66 -20.26
CA ARG A 36 13.37 -8.69 -20.08
C ARG A 36 12.93 -9.33 -21.38
N VAL A 37 12.62 -10.62 -21.29
CA VAL A 37 11.93 -11.40 -22.31
C VAL A 37 10.57 -11.80 -21.75
N GLU A 38 9.52 -11.43 -22.47
CA GLU A 38 8.15 -11.78 -22.13
C GLU A 38 7.65 -12.91 -23.04
N ILE A 39 7.07 -13.93 -22.43
CA ILE A 39 6.56 -15.11 -23.12
C ILE A 39 5.12 -15.35 -22.66
N PRO A 40 4.11 -15.17 -23.52
CA PRO A 40 2.73 -15.52 -23.19
C PRO A 40 2.62 -17.00 -22.84
N TYR A 41 1.83 -17.33 -21.80
CA TYR A 41 1.67 -18.73 -21.35
C TYR A 41 1.16 -19.65 -22.47
N GLN A 42 0.38 -19.11 -23.40
CA GLN A 42 -0.20 -19.83 -24.54
C GLN A 42 0.86 -20.36 -25.52
N GLU A 43 2.04 -19.74 -25.52
CA GLU A 43 3.15 -20.11 -26.39
C GLU A 43 4.11 -21.09 -25.71
N ILE A 44 3.83 -21.47 -24.45
CA ILE A 44 4.64 -22.41 -23.67
C ILE A 44 3.92 -23.77 -23.59
N PRO A 45 4.46 -24.84 -24.20
CA PRO A 45 3.81 -26.15 -24.22
C PRO A 45 3.45 -26.68 -22.82
N GLY A 46 2.18 -27.02 -22.61
CA GLY A 46 1.68 -27.58 -21.35
C GLY A 46 1.47 -26.58 -20.22
N TRP A 47 1.60 -25.27 -20.47
CA TRP A 47 1.30 -24.24 -19.47
C TRP A 47 -0.22 -23.98 -19.39
N PRO A 48 -0.84 -23.97 -18.19
CA PRO A 48 -2.28 -23.72 -18.06
C PRO A 48 -2.65 -22.27 -18.38
N ARG A 49 -3.84 -22.06 -18.97
CA ARG A 49 -4.37 -20.71 -19.23
C ARG A 49 -4.91 -20.10 -17.94
N SER A 50 -4.45 -18.91 -17.59
CA SER A 50 -5.02 -18.15 -16.48
C SER A 50 -6.26 -17.40 -16.99
N THR A 51 -7.42 -17.62 -16.36
CA THR A 51 -8.71 -17.01 -16.73
C THR A 51 -9.23 -16.03 -15.68
N ALA A 52 -8.64 -16.04 -14.48
CA ALA A 52 -8.98 -15.11 -13.41
C ALA A 52 -8.62 -13.64 -13.76
N VAL A 53 -9.50 -12.72 -13.35
CA VAL A 53 -9.38 -11.28 -13.61
C VAL A 53 -8.11 -10.72 -12.97
N GLY A 54 -7.33 -9.94 -13.74
CA GLY A 54 -6.08 -9.31 -13.29
C GLY A 54 -4.82 -10.17 -13.43
N HIS A 55 -4.91 -11.36 -14.03
CA HIS A 55 -3.75 -12.17 -14.40
C HIS A 55 -3.38 -11.92 -15.87
N ALA A 56 -2.19 -11.35 -16.11
CA ALA A 56 -1.71 -11.01 -17.46
C ALA A 56 -1.41 -12.25 -18.34
N GLY A 57 -1.16 -13.41 -17.72
CA GLY A 57 -1.00 -14.67 -18.44
C GLY A 57 0.33 -14.79 -19.18
N ARG A 58 1.42 -14.28 -18.60
CA ARG A 58 2.76 -14.27 -19.23
C ARG A 58 3.88 -14.56 -18.23
N LEU A 59 4.93 -15.20 -18.73
CA LEU A 59 6.20 -15.40 -18.04
C LEU A 59 7.15 -14.27 -18.45
N VAL A 60 7.74 -13.57 -17.48
CA VAL A 60 8.71 -12.51 -17.72
C VAL A 60 10.04 -12.90 -17.10
N LEU A 61 11.08 -12.99 -17.92
CA LEU A 61 12.44 -13.34 -17.48
C LEU A 61 13.32 -12.12 -17.70
N GLY A 62 14.01 -11.66 -16.67
CA GLY A 62 14.79 -10.42 -16.76
C GLY A 62 15.67 -10.24 -15.53
N ASN A 63 16.20 -9.04 -15.38
CA ASN A 63 17.10 -8.67 -14.30
C ASN A 63 16.43 -7.66 -13.36
N LEU A 64 16.46 -7.94 -12.07
CA LEU A 64 16.00 -7.04 -11.02
C LEU A 64 17.18 -6.79 -10.07
N ASP A 65 17.72 -5.57 -10.07
CA ASP A 65 18.86 -5.14 -9.24
C ASP A 65 20.05 -6.12 -9.23
N GLY A 66 20.39 -6.66 -10.41
CA GLY A 66 21.52 -7.60 -10.58
C GLY A 66 21.17 -9.07 -10.33
N ALA A 67 19.91 -9.39 -9.99
CA ALA A 67 19.40 -10.74 -9.86
C ALA A 67 18.53 -11.14 -11.07
N ALA A 68 18.97 -12.17 -11.79
CA ALA A 68 18.15 -12.83 -12.81
C ALA A 68 16.88 -13.41 -12.16
N THR A 69 15.72 -12.97 -12.62
CA THR A 69 14.43 -13.22 -11.98
C THR A 69 13.42 -13.68 -13.02
N ALA A 70 12.66 -14.72 -12.67
CA ALA A 70 11.49 -15.16 -13.41
C ALA A 70 10.24 -14.66 -12.69
N VAL A 71 9.40 -13.89 -13.37
CA VAL A 71 8.12 -13.41 -12.86
C VAL A 71 7.00 -14.11 -13.61
N LEU A 72 6.20 -14.88 -12.86
CA LEU A 72 4.98 -15.50 -13.37
C LEU A 72 3.83 -14.52 -13.13
N ALA A 73 3.55 -13.69 -14.15
CA ALA A 73 2.54 -12.65 -14.12
C ALA A 73 1.16 -13.26 -14.41
N GLY A 74 0.64 -14.00 -13.43
CA GLY A 74 -0.54 -14.83 -13.64
C GLY A 74 -0.37 -16.20 -12.99
N ARG A 75 -1.44 -16.77 -12.45
CA ARG A 75 -1.43 -18.17 -11.99
C ARG A 75 -2.73 -18.87 -12.35
N ALA A 76 -2.64 -20.17 -12.57
CA ALA A 76 -3.80 -21.04 -12.61
C ALA A 76 -4.20 -21.41 -11.18
N HIS A 77 -5.49 -21.58 -10.95
CA HIS A 77 -6.05 -21.95 -9.67
C HIS A 77 -6.80 -23.29 -9.79
N LEU A 78 -6.86 -24.03 -8.68
CA LEU A 78 -7.62 -25.28 -8.61
C LEU A 78 -9.11 -25.05 -8.89
N TYR A 79 -9.66 -23.91 -8.47
CA TYR A 79 -11.06 -23.56 -8.72
C TYR A 79 -11.37 -23.27 -10.20
N GLU A 80 -10.36 -23.07 -11.06
CA GLU A 80 -10.54 -22.93 -12.51
C GLU A 80 -10.64 -24.31 -13.20
N GLY A 81 -10.63 -25.42 -12.43
CA GLY A 81 -10.76 -26.79 -12.95
C GLY A 81 -9.43 -27.47 -13.30
N TYR A 82 -8.29 -26.87 -12.93
CA TYR A 82 -6.96 -27.45 -13.16
C TYR A 82 -6.55 -28.43 -12.07
N THR A 83 -5.76 -29.44 -12.44
CA THR A 83 -5.17 -30.37 -11.46
C THR A 83 -4.02 -29.70 -10.69
N PRO A 84 -3.67 -30.20 -9.48
CA PRO A 84 -2.52 -29.70 -8.73
C PRO A 84 -1.23 -29.69 -9.55
N GLU A 85 -1.00 -30.71 -10.38
CA GLU A 85 0.19 -30.81 -11.24
C GLU A 85 0.25 -29.69 -12.28
N GLN A 86 -0.90 -29.29 -12.81
CA GLN A 86 -1.01 -28.18 -13.76
C GLN A 86 -0.80 -26.84 -13.06
N VAL A 87 -1.37 -26.64 -11.87
CA VAL A 87 -1.21 -25.40 -11.08
C VAL A 87 0.26 -25.15 -10.73
N VAL A 88 1.00 -26.17 -10.32
CA VAL A 88 2.43 -26.04 -9.95
C VAL A 88 3.38 -26.08 -11.15
N PHE A 89 2.88 -26.28 -12.37
CA PHE A 89 3.69 -26.47 -13.57
C PHE A 89 4.69 -25.33 -13.78
N GLY A 90 4.23 -24.07 -13.71
CA GLY A 90 5.08 -22.90 -13.91
C GLY A 90 6.21 -22.79 -12.88
N VAL A 91 5.95 -23.16 -11.62
CA VAL A 91 6.96 -23.18 -10.55
C VAL A 91 8.02 -24.25 -10.82
N ARG A 92 7.60 -25.44 -11.27
CA ARG A 92 8.53 -26.53 -11.62
C ARG A 92 9.40 -26.17 -12.82
N VAL A 93 8.83 -25.49 -13.82
CA VAL A 93 9.57 -24.97 -14.98
C VAL A 93 10.59 -23.93 -14.52
N ALA A 94 10.20 -22.96 -13.68
CA ALA A 94 11.13 -21.95 -13.15
C ALA A 94 12.29 -22.57 -12.35
N ALA A 95 12.01 -23.59 -11.53
CA ALA A 95 13.03 -24.34 -10.80
C ALA A 95 14.01 -25.05 -11.76
N ARG A 96 13.50 -25.70 -12.81
CA ARG A 96 14.34 -26.37 -13.83
C ARG A 96 15.11 -25.39 -14.72
N LEU A 97 14.64 -24.16 -14.87
CA LEU A 97 15.37 -23.08 -15.55
C LEU A 97 16.52 -22.53 -14.69
N GLY A 98 16.51 -22.77 -13.38
CA GLY A 98 17.62 -22.42 -12.48
C GLY A 98 17.20 -21.76 -11.16
N ALA A 99 15.92 -21.43 -10.99
CA ALA A 99 15.47 -20.69 -9.81
C ALA A 99 15.67 -21.53 -8.54
N ARG A 100 16.39 -20.97 -7.57
CA ARG A 100 16.65 -21.62 -6.26
C ARG A 100 15.80 -21.04 -5.14
N ARG A 101 15.16 -19.89 -5.39
CA ARG A 101 14.32 -19.18 -4.43
C ARG A 101 12.97 -18.90 -5.07
N LEU A 102 11.89 -19.11 -4.33
CA LEU A 102 10.53 -18.89 -4.78
C LEU A 102 9.84 -17.89 -3.86
N VAL A 103 9.29 -16.83 -4.44
CA VAL A 103 8.45 -15.85 -3.76
C VAL A 103 7.03 -16.03 -4.28
N LEU A 104 6.10 -16.34 -3.37
CA LEU A 104 4.68 -16.50 -3.70
C LEU A 104 3.91 -15.32 -3.13
N THR A 105 3.17 -14.60 -3.98
CA THR A 105 2.27 -13.55 -3.51
C THR A 105 0.82 -13.99 -3.73
N ASN A 106 -0.05 -13.74 -2.76
CA ASN A 106 -1.48 -14.00 -2.90
C ASN A 106 -2.28 -12.86 -2.27
N ALA A 107 -3.51 -12.70 -2.73
CA ALA A 107 -4.55 -12.05 -1.95
C ALA A 107 -5.25 -13.16 -1.15
N ALA A 108 -5.36 -12.99 0.17
CA ALA A 108 -6.09 -13.88 1.05
C ALA A 108 -6.98 -13.05 1.98
N GLY A 109 -8.20 -13.53 2.23
CA GLY A 109 -9.06 -12.99 3.28
C GLY A 109 -8.61 -13.55 4.64
N GLY A 110 -8.39 -12.68 5.62
CA GLY A 110 -8.12 -13.11 6.99
C GLY A 110 -9.41 -13.60 7.66
N ILE A 111 -9.48 -14.89 7.99
CA ILE A 111 -10.66 -15.52 8.60
C ILE A 111 -10.53 -15.63 10.13
N ASN A 112 -9.30 -15.73 10.66
CA ASN A 112 -9.07 -15.84 12.12
C ASN A 112 -9.04 -14.46 12.79
N PRO A 113 -9.95 -14.17 13.75
CA PRO A 113 -9.95 -12.92 14.51
C PRO A 113 -8.65 -12.67 15.30
N ASP A 114 -7.98 -13.72 15.77
CA ASP A 114 -6.80 -13.61 16.66
C ASP A 114 -5.49 -13.43 15.92
N TYR A 115 -5.36 -13.98 14.70
CA TYR A 115 -4.23 -13.66 13.82
C TYR A 115 -4.30 -12.21 13.33
N ALA A 116 -5.49 -11.60 13.30
CA ALA A 116 -5.69 -10.28 12.74
C ALA A 116 -4.90 -9.21 13.49
N ARG A 117 -4.95 -9.14 14.83
CA ARG A 117 -4.34 -8.00 15.55
C ARG A 117 -2.82 -7.91 15.36
N GLY A 118 -2.09 -8.99 15.69
CA GLY A 118 -0.63 -9.01 15.58
C GLY A 118 -0.14 -8.91 14.13
N ALA A 119 -0.78 -9.63 13.19
CA ALA A 119 -0.39 -9.61 11.79
C ALA A 119 -0.71 -8.27 11.12
N LEU A 120 -1.87 -7.66 11.40
CA LEU A 120 -2.21 -6.33 10.87
C LEU A 120 -1.23 -5.28 11.39
N VAL A 121 -0.98 -5.24 12.69
CA VAL A 121 0.01 -4.33 13.30
C VAL A 121 1.37 -4.50 12.62
N LEU A 122 1.83 -5.74 12.43
CA LEU A 122 3.11 -6.02 11.79
C LEU A 122 3.15 -5.59 10.31
N ILE A 123 2.10 -5.88 9.54
CA ILE A 123 2.00 -5.49 8.12
C ILE A 123 2.07 -3.97 7.99
N PHE A 124 1.30 -3.24 8.81
CA PHE A 124 1.31 -1.78 8.79
C PHE A 124 2.63 -1.21 9.33
N ALA A 125 3.28 -1.85 10.31
CA ALA A 125 4.61 -1.46 10.77
C ALA A 125 5.66 -1.56 9.64
N ILE A 126 5.63 -2.66 8.89
CA ILE A 126 6.51 -2.87 7.72
C ILE A 126 6.17 -1.84 6.63
N ALA A 127 4.88 -1.60 6.36
CA ALA A 127 4.45 -0.59 5.39
C ALA A 127 4.93 0.82 5.78
N SER A 128 4.80 1.20 7.06
CA SER A 128 5.31 2.46 7.61
C SER A 128 6.83 2.58 7.50
N PHE A 129 7.57 1.50 7.73
CA PHE A 129 9.01 1.48 7.55
C PHE A 129 9.39 1.78 6.09
N PHE A 130 8.78 1.11 5.13
CA PHE A 130 9.06 1.35 3.71
C PHE A 130 8.59 2.74 3.25
N ALA A 131 7.43 3.21 3.71
CA ALA A 131 6.92 4.54 3.40
C ALA A 131 7.84 5.65 3.95
N LEU A 132 8.30 5.52 5.21
CA LEU A 132 9.23 6.46 5.81
C LEU A 132 10.59 6.43 5.10
N ARG A 133 11.07 5.24 4.71
CA ARG A 133 12.32 5.10 3.94
C ARG A 133 12.24 5.83 2.59
N GLU A 134 11.13 5.65 1.88
CA GLU A 134 10.87 6.33 0.61
C GLU A 134 10.78 7.85 0.81
N PHE A 135 10.05 8.30 1.83
CA PHE A 135 9.93 9.72 2.17
C PHE A 135 11.29 10.36 2.51
N VAL A 136 12.13 9.66 3.30
CA VAL A 136 13.47 10.13 3.66
C VAL A 136 14.38 10.16 2.44
N ALA A 137 14.27 9.20 1.51
CA ALA A 137 15.04 9.21 0.26
C ALA A 137 14.71 10.42 -0.64
N LEU A 138 13.49 10.95 -0.56
CA LEU A 138 13.05 12.14 -1.30
C LEU A 138 13.38 13.46 -0.59
N THR A 139 13.75 13.41 0.69
CA THR A 139 14.06 14.61 1.47
C THR A 139 15.58 14.77 1.61
N PRO A 140 16.15 15.95 1.29
CA PRO A 140 17.57 16.18 1.50
C PRO A 140 17.91 16.03 2.99
N THR A 141 18.71 15.03 3.34
CA THR A 141 19.18 14.76 4.70
C THR A 141 20.69 14.91 4.79
N LYS A 142 21.17 15.31 5.96
CA LYS A 142 22.61 15.44 6.25
C LYS A 142 23.10 14.31 7.14
N PRO A 143 24.42 14.03 7.15
CA PRO A 143 25.01 13.11 8.13
C PRO A 143 24.71 13.50 9.59
N SER A 144 24.53 14.79 9.89
CA SER A 144 24.10 15.29 11.20
C SER A 144 22.75 14.76 11.65
N ASP A 145 21.88 14.39 10.72
CA ASP A 145 20.50 13.96 10.99
C ASP A 145 20.42 12.45 11.26
N HIS A 146 21.54 11.71 11.12
CA HIS A 146 21.58 10.26 11.20
C HIS A 146 20.94 9.70 12.49
N TRP A 147 21.24 10.30 13.65
CA TRP A 147 20.69 9.83 14.93
C TRP A 147 19.18 10.06 15.06
N ALA A 148 18.66 11.14 14.48
CA ALA A 148 17.23 11.39 14.43
C ALA A 148 16.53 10.36 13.53
N LEU A 149 17.15 9.99 12.41
CA LEU A 149 16.66 8.91 11.55
C LEU A 149 16.71 7.55 12.24
N VAL A 150 17.81 7.22 12.93
CA VAL A 150 17.92 5.97 13.70
C VAL A 150 16.82 5.89 14.76
N LEU A 151 16.58 6.98 15.50
CA LEU A 151 15.48 7.06 16.47
C LEU A 151 14.13 6.84 15.77
N ALA A 152 13.89 7.51 14.64
CA ALA A 152 12.65 7.39 13.87
C ALA A 152 12.39 5.95 13.41
N PHE A 153 13.37 5.29 12.80
CA PHE A 153 13.20 3.96 12.20
C PHE A 153 13.20 2.83 13.23
N TYR A 154 14.10 2.86 14.21
CA TYR A 154 14.37 1.71 15.08
C TYR A 154 13.78 1.84 16.48
N VAL A 155 13.30 3.02 16.87
CA VAL A 155 12.66 3.24 18.18
C VAL A 155 11.21 3.67 18.00
N VAL A 156 10.94 4.73 17.22
CA VAL A 156 9.60 5.32 17.11
C VAL A 156 8.62 4.37 16.41
N ILE A 157 9.01 3.75 15.28
CA ILE A 157 8.13 2.79 14.59
C ILE A 157 7.79 1.60 15.49
N PRO A 158 8.74 0.83 16.06
CA PRO A 158 8.41 -0.28 16.94
C PRO A 158 7.55 0.16 18.14
N LEU A 159 7.87 1.29 18.76
CA LEU A 159 7.14 1.79 19.91
C LEU A 159 5.70 2.19 19.56
N GLN A 160 5.49 2.93 18.47
CA GLN A 160 4.15 3.31 18.01
C GLN A 160 3.28 2.06 17.78
N TYR A 161 3.80 1.06 17.07
CA TYR A 161 3.04 -0.14 16.75
C TYR A 161 2.88 -1.09 17.94
N ALA A 162 3.82 -1.10 18.90
CA ALA A 162 3.64 -1.79 20.17
C ALA A 162 2.49 -1.19 20.98
N LEU A 163 2.40 0.14 21.05
CA LEU A 163 1.31 0.82 21.76
C LEU A 163 -0.05 0.62 21.08
N VAL A 164 -0.06 0.61 19.74
CA VAL A 164 -1.26 0.25 18.97
C VAL A 164 -1.65 -1.20 19.25
N TYR A 165 -0.71 -2.13 19.38
CA TYR A 165 -1.00 -3.53 19.72
C TYR A 165 -1.56 -3.70 21.15
N THR A 166 -1.07 -2.93 22.11
CA THR A 166 -1.60 -2.95 23.49
C THR A 166 -2.93 -2.21 23.64
N GLY A 167 -3.40 -1.50 22.60
CA GLY A 167 -4.64 -0.73 22.65
C GLY A 167 -4.57 0.52 23.52
N TRP A 168 -3.37 1.03 23.84
CA TRP A 168 -3.22 2.17 24.76
C TRP A 168 -3.48 3.49 24.02
N HIS A 169 -4.76 3.80 23.82
CA HIS A 169 -5.21 4.91 22.97
C HIS A 169 -4.51 6.24 23.25
N GLY A 170 -4.58 6.69 24.51
CA GLY A 170 -3.98 7.96 24.90
C GLY A 170 -2.49 8.04 24.54
N MET A 171 -1.73 6.95 24.72
CA MET A 171 -0.30 6.96 24.52
C MET A 171 0.10 6.99 23.03
N TYR A 172 -0.47 6.15 22.17
CA TYR A 172 -0.09 6.19 20.74
C TYR A 172 -0.63 7.45 20.03
N ALA A 173 -1.70 8.06 20.55
CA ALA A 173 -2.23 9.32 20.04
C ALA A 173 -1.30 10.51 20.35
N VAL A 174 -0.57 10.49 21.48
CA VAL A 174 0.36 11.57 21.84
C VAL A 174 1.82 11.28 21.54
N LEU A 175 2.22 10.01 21.33
CA LEU A 175 3.63 9.62 21.16
C LEU A 175 4.31 10.46 20.09
N ILE A 176 3.81 10.43 18.86
CA ILE A 176 4.43 11.14 17.74
C ILE A 176 4.14 12.64 17.78
N PRO A 177 2.88 13.10 17.93
CA PRO A 177 2.54 14.53 17.87
C PRO A 177 3.10 15.36 19.03
N VAL A 178 3.34 14.76 20.20
CA VAL A 178 3.83 15.48 21.39
C VAL A 178 5.25 15.05 21.73
N TYR A 179 5.47 13.79 22.12
CA TYR A 179 6.76 13.39 22.67
C TYR A 179 7.88 13.37 21.62
N VAL A 180 7.66 12.70 20.48
CA VAL A 180 8.66 12.65 19.41
C VAL A 180 8.83 14.03 18.76
N PHE A 181 7.75 14.80 18.66
CA PHE A 181 7.81 16.19 18.19
C PHE A 181 8.77 17.04 19.04
N LEU A 182 8.81 16.85 20.36
CA LEU A 182 9.72 17.59 21.25
C LEU A 182 11.12 16.99 21.31
N VAL A 183 11.26 15.66 21.30
CA VAL A 183 12.55 14.96 21.45
C VAL A 183 13.40 15.06 20.19
N LEU A 184 12.79 14.94 19.01
CA LEU A 184 13.53 14.87 17.75
C LEU A 184 14.37 16.14 17.46
N PRO A 185 13.84 17.38 17.62
CA PRO A 185 14.65 18.58 17.52
C PRO A 185 15.83 18.58 18.50
N VAL A 186 15.62 18.16 19.75
CA VAL A 186 16.70 18.11 20.76
C VAL A 186 17.84 17.21 20.27
N VAL A 187 17.53 16.00 19.78
CA VAL A 187 18.54 15.07 19.24
C VAL A 187 19.30 15.68 18.07
N MET A 188 18.62 16.39 17.17
CA MET A 188 19.25 17.07 16.04
C MET A 188 20.11 18.27 16.48
N ALA A 189 19.67 19.02 17.50
CA ALA A 189 20.38 20.18 18.04
C ALA A 189 21.69 19.81 18.75
N LEU A 190 21.79 18.60 19.32
CA LEU A 190 23.03 18.11 19.95
C LEU A 190 24.21 18.04 18.97
N LYS A 191 23.96 17.99 17.66
CA LYS A 191 25.02 18.04 16.63
C LYS A 191 25.44 19.45 16.24
N GLN A 192 24.78 20.49 16.74
CA GLN A 192 25.09 21.91 16.51
C GLN A 192 25.17 22.31 15.01
N ASP A 193 24.51 21.56 14.11
CA ASP A 193 24.39 21.94 12.69
C ASP A 193 23.17 22.85 12.49
N MET A 194 23.42 24.14 12.32
CA MET A 194 22.39 25.19 12.19
C MET A 194 21.86 25.39 10.76
N GLU A 195 22.47 24.77 9.74
CA GLU A 195 22.17 25.10 8.34
C GLU A 195 20.81 24.56 7.89
N ARG A 196 19.80 25.44 7.73
CA ARG A 196 18.41 25.01 7.47
C ARG A 196 17.87 24.07 8.55
N TYR A 197 18.32 24.21 9.80
CA TYR A 197 17.96 23.32 10.92
C TYR A 197 16.45 23.07 11.03
N LEU A 198 15.64 24.15 11.05
CA LEU A 198 14.18 24.04 11.18
C LEU A 198 13.53 23.25 10.02
N ASP A 199 14.00 23.46 8.80
CA ASP A 199 13.52 22.76 7.60
C ASP A 199 13.85 21.26 7.65
N ARG A 200 15.03 20.88 8.16
CA ARG A 200 15.40 19.45 8.35
C ARG A 200 14.54 18.80 9.42
N VAL A 201 14.41 19.45 10.58
CA VAL A 201 13.57 18.96 11.70
C VAL A 201 12.13 18.77 11.24
N ALA A 202 11.56 19.78 10.58
CA ALA A 202 10.19 19.75 10.09
C ALA A 202 9.96 18.59 9.11
N LYS A 203 10.90 18.33 8.18
CA LYS A 203 10.79 17.20 7.24
C LYS A 203 10.73 15.86 7.96
N VAL A 204 11.63 15.61 8.92
CA VAL A 204 11.64 14.32 9.64
C VAL A 204 10.38 14.15 10.49
N GLN A 205 9.94 15.21 11.18
CA GLN A 205 8.69 15.19 11.94
C GLN A 205 7.47 14.93 11.04
N TRP A 206 7.40 15.57 9.88
CA TRP A 206 6.30 15.43 8.95
C TRP A 206 6.28 14.03 8.31
N GLY A 207 7.45 13.48 7.99
CA GLY A 207 7.62 12.10 7.54
C GLY A 207 7.09 11.10 8.57
N LEU A 208 7.43 11.28 9.85
CA LEU A 208 6.90 10.46 10.94
C LEU A 208 5.39 10.61 11.11
N MET A 209 4.85 11.82 10.99
CA MET A 209 3.42 12.08 11.10
C MET A 209 2.64 11.29 10.04
N ILE A 210 3.04 11.41 8.77
CA ILE A 210 2.27 10.81 7.68
C ILE A 210 2.56 9.33 7.52
N CYS A 211 3.84 8.93 7.55
CA CYS A 211 4.22 7.56 7.23
C CYS A 211 4.02 6.61 8.42
N VAL A 212 4.00 7.12 9.65
CA VAL A 212 3.93 6.29 10.87
C VAL A 212 2.67 6.58 11.66
N PHE A 213 2.51 7.80 12.18
CA PHE A 213 1.37 8.14 13.05
C PHE A 213 0.05 7.89 12.34
N CYS A 214 -0.17 8.52 11.19
CA CYS A 214 -1.41 8.38 10.46
C CYS A 214 -1.69 6.95 9.98
N VAL A 215 -0.69 6.27 9.42
CA VAL A 215 -0.83 4.89 8.94
C VAL A 215 -1.15 3.94 10.11
N SER A 216 -0.59 4.17 11.31
CA SER A 216 -0.84 3.34 12.49
C SER A 216 -2.28 3.38 12.99
N HIS A 217 -3.08 4.37 12.57
CA HIS A 217 -4.51 4.42 12.89
C HIS A 217 -5.32 3.39 12.11
N ALA A 218 -4.84 2.92 10.96
CA ALA A 218 -5.54 1.90 10.18
C ALA A 218 -5.68 0.56 10.97
N PRO A 219 -4.60 -0.06 11.49
CA PRO A 219 -4.75 -1.24 12.34
C PRO A 219 -5.38 -0.92 13.71
N ALA A 220 -5.38 0.33 14.15
CA ALA A 220 -6.09 0.73 15.38
C ALA A 220 -7.62 0.65 15.22
N ILE A 221 -8.18 0.93 14.02
CA ILE A 221 -9.63 0.79 13.74
C ILE A 221 -10.12 -0.62 14.04
N ALA A 222 -9.33 -1.65 13.68
CA ALA A 222 -9.68 -3.05 13.94
C ALA A 222 -9.63 -3.44 15.42
N GLN A 223 -9.22 -2.53 16.31
CA GLN A 223 -9.08 -2.76 17.74
C GLN A 223 -10.08 -1.95 18.57
N LEU A 224 -10.92 -1.14 17.94
CA LEU A 224 -11.97 -0.41 18.63
C LEU A 224 -12.98 -1.39 19.24
N GLU A 225 -13.23 -1.22 20.53
CA GLU A 225 -14.26 -1.93 21.28
C GLU A 225 -15.50 -1.04 21.33
N ILE A 226 -16.52 -1.42 20.55
CA ILE A 226 -17.76 -0.66 20.39
C ILE A 226 -18.89 -1.44 21.05
N PRO A 227 -19.64 -0.86 22.00
CA PRO A 227 -20.77 -1.54 22.65
C PRO A 227 -21.77 -2.07 21.62
N GLY A 228 -22.10 -3.36 21.70
CA GLY A 228 -23.03 -4.01 20.76
C GLY A 228 -22.45 -4.39 19.39
N TYR A 229 -21.14 -4.16 19.17
CA TYR A 229 -20.43 -4.53 17.94
C TYR A 229 -19.12 -5.29 18.25
N GLU A 230 -19.09 -6.00 19.37
CA GLU A 230 -17.94 -6.79 19.82
C GLU A 230 -17.61 -7.92 18.83
N GLY A 231 -16.31 -8.17 18.65
CA GLY A 231 -15.80 -9.23 17.76
C GLY A 231 -15.96 -8.96 16.26
N ARG A 232 -16.52 -7.81 15.85
CA ARG A 232 -16.71 -7.43 14.45
C ARG A 232 -15.83 -6.26 13.99
N SER A 233 -14.94 -5.76 14.83
CA SER A 233 -14.07 -4.59 14.54
C SER A 233 -13.22 -4.74 13.27
N ALA A 234 -12.90 -5.98 12.85
CA ALA A 234 -12.25 -6.24 11.56
C ALA A 234 -13.12 -5.87 10.34
N LEU A 235 -14.46 -6.02 10.44
CA LEU A 235 -15.40 -5.59 9.40
C LEU A 235 -15.44 -4.07 9.29
N LEU A 236 -15.21 -3.34 10.39
CA LEU A 236 -15.11 -1.89 10.39
C LEU A 236 -13.86 -1.41 9.65
N LEU A 237 -12.71 -2.06 9.87
CA LEU A 237 -11.50 -1.82 9.06
C LEU A 237 -11.75 -2.13 7.58
N LEU A 238 -12.41 -3.26 7.29
CA LEU A 238 -12.75 -3.63 5.92
C LEU A 238 -13.66 -2.59 5.25
N TYR A 239 -14.70 -2.14 5.95
CA TYR A 239 -15.58 -1.05 5.50
C TYR A 239 -14.79 0.21 5.17
N PHE A 240 -13.91 0.65 6.09
CA PHE A 240 -13.06 1.81 5.89
C PHE A 240 -12.18 1.68 4.64
N LEU A 241 -11.49 0.55 4.48
CA LEU A 241 -10.62 0.31 3.32
C LEU A 241 -11.41 0.22 2.01
N LEU A 242 -12.60 -0.39 2.02
CA LEU A 242 -13.47 -0.48 0.86
C LEU A 242 -13.94 0.91 0.41
N VAL A 243 -14.45 1.74 1.32
CA VAL A 243 -14.91 3.10 0.99
C VAL A 243 -13.75 3.94 0.45
N LEU A 244 -12.59 3.88 1.09
CA LEU A 244 -11.39 4.58 0.64
C LEU A 244 -10.97 4.15 -0.76
N GLN A 245 -10.86 2.85 -1.01
CA GLN A 245 -10.44 2.31 -2.32
C GLN A 245 -11.47 2.58 -3.42
N LEU A 246 -12.76 2.47 -3.10
CA LEU A 246 -13.84 2.80 -4.03
C LEU A 246 -13.84 4.28 -4.39
N SER A 247 -13.56 5.18 -3.43
CA SER A 247 -13.48 6.61 -3.73
C SER A 247 -12.38 6.94 -4.73
N GLU A 248 -11.21 6.30 -4.59
CA GLU A 248 -10.08 6.50 -5.49
C GLU A 248 -10.38 5.92 -6.89
N LEU A 249 -10.94 4.71 -6.93
CA LEU A 249 -11.28 4.04 -8.18
C LEU A 249 -12.37 4.78 -8.96
N LEU A 250 -13.47 5.15 -8.29
CA LEU A 250 -14.59 5.84 -8.92
C LEU A 250 -14.20 7.25 -9.35
N ALA A 251 -13.34 7.93 -8.59
CA ALA A 251 -12.83 9.23 -9.00
C ALA A 251 -12.07 9.14 -10.33
N VAL A 252 -11.23 8.13 -10.51
CA VAL A 252 -10.48 7.92 -11.77
C VAL A 252 -11.42 7.54 -12.92
N ILE A 253 -12.36 6.61 -12.69
CA ILE A 253 -13.33 6.19 -13.72
C ILE A 253 -14.21 7.37 -14.16
N ALA A 254 -14.77 8.13 -13.21
CA ALA A 254 -15.58 9.30 -13.51
C ALA A 254 -14.77 10.41 -14.18
N SER A 255 -13.49 10.55 -13.82
CA SER A 255 -12.58 11.48 -14.49
C SER A 255 -12.34 11.10 -15.95
N ALA A 256 -12.18 9.80 -16.24
CA ALA A 256 -12.01 9.31 -17.60
C ALA A 256 -13.31 9.41 -18.45
N ALA A 257 -14.48 9.21 -17.82
CA ALA A 257 -15.75 9.17 -18.53
C ALA A 257 -16.33 10.57 -18.81
N ILE A 258 -16.24 11.50 -17.86
CA ILE A 258 -16.97 12.78 -17.87
C ILE A 258 -16.05 13.97 -17.55
N GLY A 259 -14.78 13.72 -17.20
CA GLY A 259 -13.87 14.76 -16.74
C GLY A 259 -13.59 15.83 -17.79
N ARG A 260 -13.75 17.10 -17.39
CA ARG A 260 -13.48 18.26 -18.25
C ARG A 260 -12.36 19.12 -17.70
N THR A 261 -12.27 19.25 -16.37
CA THR A 261 -11.27 20.09 -15.72
C THR A 261 -10.26 19.25 -14.96
N PRO A 262 -9.07 18.97 -15.55
CA PRO A 262 -8.05 18.17 -14.87
C PRO A 262 -7.55 18.87 -13.61
N LEU A 263 -7.23 18.08 -12.58
CA LEU A 263 -6.66 18.58 -11.35
C LEU A 263 -5.17 18.85 -11.52
N ARG A 264 -4.73 20.01 -11.03
CA ARG A 264 -3.28 20.30 -10.92
C ARG A 264 -2.56 19.31 -10.01
N SER A 265 -3.29 18.71 -9.06
CA SER A 265 -2.75 17.76 -8.09
C SER A 265 -2.50 16.37 -8.69
N ASP A 266 -3.28 15.93 -9.67
CA ASP A 266 -3.14 14.65 -10.36
C ASP A 266 -3.75 14.77 -11.77
N PRO A 267 -2.95 14.67 -12.85
CA PRO A 267 -3.43 14.76 -14.23
C PRO A 267 -4.49 13.71 -14.59
N ASN A 268 -4.50 12.56 -13.90
CA ASN A 268 -5.46 11.48 -14.18
C ASN A 268 -6.83 11.72 -13.55
N LYS A 269 -6.96 12.74 -12.68
CA LYS A 269 -8.21 13.07 -11.99
C LYS A 269 -8.72 14.43 -12.43
N SER A 270 -10.03 14.56 -12.62
CA SER A 270 -10.71 15.82 -12.89
C SER A 270 -11.51 16.28 -11.68
N ARG A 271 -11.85 17.57 -11.61
CA ARG A 271 -12.70 18.10 -10.51
C ARG A 271 -14.07 17.44 -10.54
N GLU A 272 -14.65 17.26 -11.73
CA GLU A 272 -15.95 16.62 -11.88
C GLU A 272 -15.87 15.14 -11.49
N GLY A 273 -14.79 14.46 -11.89
CA GLY A 273 -14.58 13.05 -11.57
C GLY A 273 -14.36 12.80 -10.09
N VAL A 274 -13.58 13.62 -9.39
CA VAL A 274 -13.43 13.53 -7.94
C VAL A 274 -14.75 13.78 -7.22
N LEU A 275 -15.53 14.78 -7.65
CA LEU A 275 -16.83 15.06 -7.03
C LEU A 275 -17.81 13.90 -7.24
N LEU A 276 -17.98 13.44 -8.48
CA LEU A 276 -18.90 12.35 -8.81
C LEU A 276 -18.45 11.02 -8.20
N GLY A 277 -17.16 10.72 -8.25
CA GLY A 277 -16.57 9.53 -7.64
C GLY A 277 -16.70 9.53 -6.13
N GLY A 278 -16.49 10.68 -5.48
CA GLY A 278 -16.68 10.85 -4.05
C GLY A 278 -18.13 10.68 -3.61
N VAL A 279 -19.09 11.26 -4.35
CA VAL A 279 -20.53 11.06 -4.11
C VAL A 279 -20.89 9.58 -4.31
N GLY A 280 -20.43 8.95 -5.39
CA GLY A 280 -20.67 7.54 -5.67
C GLY A 280 -20.12 6.62 -4.58
N ALA A 281 -18.89 6.86 -4.12
CA ALA A 281 -18.29 6.09 -3.02
C ALA A 281 -19.02 6.32 -1.70
N THR A 282 -19.51 7.54 -1.44
CA THR A 282 -20.32 7.84 -0.25
C THR A 282 -21.65 7.08 -0.28
N LEU A 283 -22.32 7.01 -1.44
CA LEU A 283 -23.56 6.24 -1.60
C LEU A 283 -23.33 4.74 -1.45
N ILE A 284 -22.26 4.20 -2.03
CA ILE A 284 -21.93 2.78 -1.87
C ILE A 284 -21.55 2.48 -0.42
N GLY A 285 -20.74 3.32 0.22
CA GLY A 285 -20.43 3.20 1.65
C GLY A 285 -21.68 3.25 2.53
N THR A 286 -22.62 4.16 2.23
CA THR A 286 -23.93 4.20 2.88
C THR A 286 -24.70 2.88 2.73
N ALA A 287 -24.68 2.27 1.53
CA ALA A 287 -25.32 0.97 1.30
C ALA A 287 -24.65 -0.19 2.05
N LEU A 288 -23.38 -0.04 2.43
CA LEU A 288 -22.61 -0.99 3.24
C LEU A 288 -22.81 -0.80 4.76
N TRP A 289 -23.80 -0.03 5.21
CA TRP A 289 -24.06 0.22 6.63
C TRP A 289 -24.21 -1.06 7.46
N TRP A 290 -24.73 -2.15 6.86
CA TRP A 290 -24.86 -3.47 7.50
C TRP A 290 -23.53 -4.07 7.98
N MET A 291 -22.40 -3.61 7.43
CA MET A 291 -21.06 -4.01 7.85
C MET A 291 -20.58 -3.23 9.08
N THR A 292 -21.27 -2.18 9.51
CA THR A 292 -20.81 -1.21 10.51
C THR A 292 -21.77 -1.16 11.71
N PRO A 293 -21.34 -0.63 12.88
CA PRO A 293 -22.26 -0.33 13.97
C PRO A 293 -23.14 0.90 13.70
N PHE A 294 -22.96 1.56 12.56
CA PHE A 294 -23.61 2.82 12.24
C PHE A 294 -25.00 2.60 11.66
N THR A 295 -25.93 3.48 12.01
CA THR A 295 -27.18 3.62 11.24
C THR A 295 -26.89 4.11 9.82
N TRP A 296 -27.83 3.93 8.89
CA TRP A 296 -27.62 4.29 7.48
C TRP A 296 -27.15 5.76 7.28
N TRP A 297 -27.69 6.73 8.04
CA TRP A 297 -27.30 8.13 7.92
C TRP A 297 -25.93 8.41 8.55
N GLN A 298 -25.59 7.73 9.66
CA GLN A 298 -24.25 7.80 10.25
C GLN A 298 -23.21 7.19 9.30
N ALA A 299 -23.52 6.06 8.66
CA ALA A 299 -22.66 5.44 7.65
C ALA A 299 -22.41 6.39 6.47
N ALA A 300 -23.41 7.17 6.05
CA ALA A 300 -23.26 8.21 5.03
C ALA A 300 -22.28 9.31 5.47
N LEU A 301 -22.42 9.83 6.69
CA LEU A 301 -21.51 10.84 7.25
C LEU A 301 -20.08 10.32 7.38
N MET A 302 -19.92 9.10 7.91
CA MET A 302 -18.61 8.47 8.06
C MET A 302 -17.97 8.18 6.69
N SER A 303 -18.74 7.75 5.70
CA SER A 303 -18.25 7.57 4.33
C SER A 303 -17.80 8.88 3.71
N ALA A 304 -18.59 9.95 3.86
CA ALA A 304 -18.22 11.27 3.38
C ALA A 304 -16.93 11.78 4.06
N ALA A 305 -16.77 11.55 5.36
CA ALA A 305 -15.55 11.90 6.09
C ALA A 305 -14.32 11.15 5.55
N ILE A 306 -14.42 9.85 5.27
CA ILE A 306 -13.35 9.05 4.65
C ILE A 306 -12.97 9.64 3.29
N VAL A 307 -13.96 9.90 2.43
CA VAL A 307 -13.76 10.41 1.06
C VAL A 307 -13.06 11.78 1.09
N VAL A 308 -13.56 12.70 1.92
CA VAL A 308 -13.00 14.06 2.02
C VAL A 308 -11.58 14.01 2.59
N ALA A 309 -11.35 13.26 3.66
CA ALA A 309 -10.04 13.12 4.27
C ALA A 309 -9.03 12.45 3.32
N GLY A 310 -9.44 11.41 2.59
CA GLY A 310 -8.62 10.74 1.59
C GLY A 310 -8.20 11.68 0.46
N PHE A 311 -9.14 12.47 -0.07
CA PHE A 311 -8.84 13.49 -1.08
C PHE A 311 -7.88 14.57 -0.56
N MET A 312 -8.10 15.07 0.67
CA MET A 312 -7.21 16.05 1.31
C MET A 312 -5.80 15.48 1.48
N GLY A 313 -5.66 14.22 1.90
CA GLY A 313 -4.38 13.55 2.01
C GLY A 313 -3.64 13.46 0.67
N GLY A 314 -4.34 13.04 -0.38
CA GLY A 314 -3.79 13.02 -1.74
C GLY A 314 -3.32 14.40 -2.22
N LEU A 315 -4.09 15.45 -1.96
CA LEU A 315 -3.73 16.83 -2.32
C LEU A 315 -2.45 17.30 -1.60
N VAL A 316 -2.37 17.04 -0.29
CA VAL A 316 -1.23 17.43 0.54
C VAL A 316 0.03 16.68 0.13
N LEU A 317 -0.07 15.36 -0.07
CA LEU A 317 1.09 14.54 -0.42
C LEU A 317 1.58 14.86 -1.84
N ALA A 318 0.68 15.12 -2.79
CA ALA A 318 1.04 15.61 -4.12
C ALA A 318 1.79 16.95 -4.05
N SER A 319 1.38 17.84 -3.15
CA SER A 319 2.04 19.14 -2.94
C SER A 319 3.44 18.99 -2.36
N VAL A 320 3.64 18.05 -1.41
CA VAL A 320 4.97 17.76 -0.85
C VAL A 320 5.89 17.10 -1.85
N LYS A 321 5.42 16.14 -2.65
CA LYS A 321 6.25 15.55 -3.72
C LYS A 321 6.73 16.62 -4.71
N ARG A 322 5.85 17.54 -5.11
CA ARG A 322 6.23 18.67 -5.97
C ARG A 322 7.25 19.60 -5.31
N SER A 323 7.09 19.91 -4.02
CA SER A 323 8.01 20.83 -3.33
C SER A 323 9.41 20.24 -3.14
N LEU A 324 9.53 18.91 -3.08
CA LEU A 324 10.79 18.20 -2.99
C LEU A 324 11.55 18.09 -4.33
N GLY A 325 11.05 18.71 -5.40
CA GLY A 325 11.75 18.75 -6.68
C GLY A 325 11.71 17.43 -7.43
N ALA A 326 10.76 16.54 -7.12
CA ALA A 326 10.36 15.45 -8.00
C ALA A 326 9.67 16.04 -9.24
N ARG A 327 10.46 16.76 -10.06
CA ARG A 327 10.10 17.15 -11.42
C ARG A 327 10.04 15.86 -12.23
N ASP A 328 8.89 15.69 -12.89
CA ASP A 328 8.71 14.79 -14.02
C ASP A 328 8.79 13.29 -13.70
N TRP A 329 7.89 12.83 -12.83
CA TRP A 329 7.48 11.41 -12.80
C TRP A 329 6.35 11.10 -13.82
N TYR A 330 5.91 12.10 -14.60
CA TYR A 330 4.89 11.95 -15.63
C TYR A 330 5.48 11.84 -17.06
N ASP A 331 6.78 12.08 -17.24
CA ASP A 331 7.47 11.83 -18.52
C ASP A 331 8.04 10.40 -18.54
N GLY A 332 7.22 9.46 -19.01
CA GLY A 332 7.69 8.35 -19.84
C GLY A 332 8.31 7.11 -19.17
N ALA A 333 8.42 7.00 -17.85
CA ALA A 333 8.87 5.75 -17.20
C ALA A 333 7.97 5.39 -16.01
N GLN A 334 7.07 4.44 -16.23
CA GLN A 334 6.32 3.72 -15.17
C GLN A 334 7.30 2.98 -14.26
N LEU A 335 7.86 3.65 -13.25
CA LEU A 335 8.28 2.94 -12.03
C LEU A 335 7.02 2.73 -11.18
N SER A 336 6.87 1.53 -10.64
CA SER A 336 5.80 1.15 -9.71
C SER A 336 5.50 2.27 -8.71
N ARG A 337 4.23 2.71 -8.62
CA ARG A 337 3.72 3.55 -7.52
C ARG A 337 4.34 3.06 -6.21
N GLY A 338 5.15 3.92 -5.59
CA GLY A 338 5.86 3.60 -4.37
C GLY A 338 4.93 3.23 -3.22
N VAL A 339 5.47 2.74 -2.11
CA VAL A 339 4.65 2.43 -0.93
C VAL A 339 3.99 3.71 -0.42
N LEU A 340 4.69 4.84 -0.51
CA LEU A 340 4.17 6.15 -0.15
C LEU A 340 2.97 6.58 -1.01
N ASP A 341 2.96 6.25 -2.30
CA ASP A 341 1.82 6.53 -3.21
C ASP A 341 0.60 5.66 -2.90
N ARG A 342 0.79 4.49 -2.31
CA ARG A 342 -0.30 3.56 -1.97
C ARG A 342 -0.95 3.88 -0.63
N LEU A 343 -0.28 4.66 0.21
CA LEU A 343 -0.74 5.03 1.56
C LEU A 343 -1.21 6.49 1.62
N ASP A 344 -1.27 7.21 0.51
CA ASP A 344 -1.54 8.64 0.48
C ASP A 344 -2.94 8.99 0.99
N ALA A 345 -3.97 8.40 0.41
CA ALA A 345 -5.35 8.56 0.84
C ALA A 345 -5.58 7.97 2.24
N LEU A 346 -4.89 6.86 2.55
CA LEU A 346 -4.96 6.23 3.87
C LEU A 346 -4.46 7.16 4.97
N SER A 347 -3.37 7.87 4.72
CA SER A 347 -2.65 8.66 5.73
C SER A 347 -3.41 9.89 6.23
N PHE A 348 -4.52 10.29 5.63
CA PHE A 348 -5.40 11.30 6.23
C PHE A 348 -6.74 10.71 6.65
N ALA A 349 -7.27 9.75 5.89
CA ALA A 349 -8.54 9.14 6.19
C ALA A 349 -8.52 8.28 7.48
N ALA A 350 -7.44 7.55 7.73
CA ALA A 350 -7.35 6.65 8.89
C ALA A 350 -7.48 7.35 10.25
N PRO A 351 -6.70 8.40 10.58
CA PRO A 351 -6.84 9.10 11.86
C PRO A 351 -8.19 9.80 12.00
N VAL A 352 -8.71 10.42 10.92
CA VAL A 352 -10.02 11.09 10.95
C VAL A 352 -11.13 10.09 11.25
N PHE A 353 -11.20 8.99 10.51
CA PHE A 353 -12.21 7.96 10.72
C PHE A 353 -12.08 7.29 12.09
N PHE A 354 -10.85 7.01 12.51
CA PHE A 354 -10.57 6.43 13.83
C PHE A 354 -11.09 7.33 14.95
N HIS A 355 -10.70 8.61 14.97
CA HIS A 355 -11.08 9.51 16.07
C HIS A 355 -12.58 9.83 16.08
N LEU A 356 -13.22 9.96 14.90
CA LEU A 356 -14.67 10.08 14.82
C LEU A 356 -15.38 8.85 15.37
N THR A 357 -14.89 7.66 15.05
CA THR A 357 -15.48 6.41 15.56
C THR A 357 -15.29 6.30 17.06
N TRP A 358 -14.08 6.54 17.55
CA TRP A 358 -13.75 6.47 18.97
C TRP A 358 -14.60 7.47 19.78
N TYR A 359 -14.59 8.74 19.41
CA TYR A 359 -15.28 9.78 20.18
C TYR A 359 -16.81 9.63 20.22
N PHE A 360 -17.45 9.11 19.16
CA PHE A 360 -18.91 9.05 19.09
C PHE A 360 -19.50 7.67 19.37
N PHE A 361 -18.70 6.60 19.38
CA PHE A 361 -19.21 5.23 19.41
C PHE A 361 -18.50 4.28 20.40
N THR A 362 -17.45 4.70 21.10
CA THR A 362 -16.79 3.83 22.12
C THR A 362 -17.06 4.21 23.58
N ASP A 363 -17.88 5.24 23.82
CA ASP A 363 -18.28 5.69 25.17
C ASP A 363 -19.54 5.00 25.70
#